data_AF-A0A7I7UCD6-F1
#
_entry.id   AF-A0A7I7UCD6-F1
#
_cell.length_a   1.000
_cell.length_b   1.000
_cell.length_c   1.000
_cell.angle_alpha   90.00
_cell.angle_beta   90.00
_cell.angle_gamma   90.00
#
_symmetry.space_group_name_H-M   'P 1'
#
loop_
_entity.id
_entity.type
_entity.pdbx_description
1 polymer ?
#
loop_
_entity_poly.entity_id
_entity_poly.type
_entity_poly.pdbx_seq_one_letter_code
_entity_poly.pdbx_strand_id
1 'polypeptide(L)'
;MSAEYIVITPQIEGSPECGYAIRYYSDHRRYASLTQAVRHGTVDLDRCDDFLIGNVQGRRLTAVQWMNECRDDERERREIADQLGLDE
;
A
#
# COMPACT_ATOMS: atom_id res chain seq x y z
N MET A 1 10.43 -17.52 -0.34
CA MET A 1 9.29 -17.08 -1.18
C MET A 1 9.78 -15.94 -2.06
N SER A 2 9.30 -15.82 -3.29
CA SER A 2 9.62 -14.67 -4.15
C SER A 2 8.94 -13.41 -3.61
N ALA A 3 9.59 -12.26 -3.77
CA ALA A 3 8.96 -10.97 -3.52
C ALA A 3 7.85 -10.73 -4.55
N GLU A 4 6.72 -10.21 -4.07
CA GLU A 4 5.58 -9.77 -4.86
C GLU A 4 5.21 -8.34 -4.47
N TYR A 5 4.41 -7.68 -5.28
CA TYR A 5 4.00 -6.31 -5.06
C TYR A 5 2.47 -6.22 -4.93
N ILE A 6 1.99 -5.35 -4.05
CA ILE A 6 0.57 -5.01 -3.89
C ILE A 6 0.39 -3.50 -4.01
N VAL A 7 -0.78 -3.05 -4.47
CA VAL A 7 -1.14 -1.63 -4.48
C VAL A 7 -1.85 -1.28 -3.18
N ILE A 8 -1.46 -0.17 -2.57
CA ILE A 8 -2.01 0.35 -1.31
C ILE A 8 -2.49 1.78 -1.55
N THR A 9 -3.77 2.06 -1.35
CA THR A 9 -4.36 3.39 -1.52
C THR A 9 -4.63 4.01 -0.16
N PRO A 10 -3.85 5.03 0.27
CA PRO A 10 -4.17 5.79 1.47
C PRO A 10 -5.41 6.67 1.22
N GLN A 11 -6.29 6.77 2.22
CA GLN A 11 -7.45 7.65 2.20
C GLN A 11 -7.58 8.35 3.55
N ILE A 12 -7.87 9.65 3.53
CA ILE A 12 -8.20 10.38 4.75
C ILE A 12 -9.66 10.10 5.08
N GLU A 13 -9.90 9.60 6.28
CA GLU A 13 -11.23 9.37 6.83
C GLU A 13 -11.45 10.19 8.08
N GLY A 14 -12.72 10.57 8.31
CA GLY A 14 -13.15 11.29 9.49
C GLY A 14 -13.80 12.63 9.16
N SER A 15 -14.00 13.43 10.19
CA SER A 15 -14.64 14.74 10.13
C SER A 15 -14.03 15.68 11.17
N PRO A 16 -14.31 17.00 11.11
CA PRO A 16 -13.85 17.93 12.15
C PRO A 16 -14.28 17.56 13.57
N GLU A 17 -15.36 16.78 13.71
CA GLU A 17 -15.98 16.43 15.00
C GLU A 17 -15.32 15.20 15.64
N CYS A 18 -14.85 14.25 14.83
CA CYS A 18 -14.22 13.00 15.30
C CYS A 18 -12.71 12.91 15.04
N GLY A 19 -12.14 13.92 14.36
CA GLY A 19 -10.75 13.93 13.93
C GLY A 19 -10.57 13.23 12.58
N TYR A 20 -9.36 13.36 12.03
CA TYR A 20 -8.96 12.74 10.76
C TYR A 20 -7.92 11.65 11.02
N ALA A 21 -8.02 10.56 10.26
CA ALA A 21 -7.05 9.48 10.25
C ALA A 21 -6.77 9.02 8.82
N ILE A 22 -5.59 8.47 8.58
CA ILE A 22 -5.27 7.80 7.31
C ILE A 22 -5.69 6.34 7.45
N ARG A 23 -6.50 5.88 6.48
CA ARG A 23 -6.80 4.47 6.26
C ARG A 23 -6.11 3.96 5.02
N TYR A 24 -5.66 2.72 5.09
CA TYR A 24 -4.97 2.06 3.99
C TYR A 24 -5.87 0.96 3.42
N TYR A 25 -6.05 0.99 2.11
CA TYR A 25 -6.87 0.03 1.38
C TYR A 25 -6.03 -0.71 0.34
N SER A 26 -6.36 -1.97 0.09
CA SER A 26 -5.77 -2.76 -0.98
C SER A 26 -6.81 -3.73 -1.53
N ASP A 27 -6.76 -4.02 -2.82
CA ASP A 27 -7.51 -5.13 -3.40
C ASP A 27 -6.79 -6.49 -3.23
N HIS A 28 -5.62 -6.47 -2.56
CA HIS A 28 -4.74 -7.60 -2.29
C HIS A 28 -4.26 -8.35 -3.54
N ARG A 29 -4.37 -7.76 -4.74
CA ARG A 29 -3.81 -8.35 -5.95
C ARG A 29 -2.28 -8.30 -5.89
N ARG A 30 -1.68 -9.42 -6.27
CA ARG A 30 -0.23 -9.62 -6.23
C ARG A 30 0.37 -9.56 -7.62
N TYR A 31 1.46 -8.83 -7.74
CA TYR A 31 2.17 -8.62 -8.99
C TYR A 31 3.60 -9.11 -8.87
N ALA A 32 4.11 -9.73 -9.93
CA ALA A 32 5.48 -10.24 -9.96
C ALA A 32 6.53 -9.14 -10.16
N SER A 33 6.11 -7.94 -10.60
CA SER A 33 7.01 -6.80 -10.79
C SER A 33 6.38 -5.49 -10.34
N LEU A 34 7.24 -4.57 -9.89
CA LEU A 34 6.86 -3.21 -9.52
C LEU A 34 6.10 -2.49 -10.63
N THR A 35 6.57 -2.63 -11.88
CA THR A 35 5.96 -2.00 -13.06
C THR A 35 4.50 -2.45 -13.26
N GLN A 36 4.20 -3.72 -13.00
CA GLN A 36 2.82 -4.22 -13.11
C GLN A 36 1.91 -3.63 -12.03
N ALA A 37 2.41 -3.55 -10.78
CA ALA A 37 1.66 -2.96 -9.68
C ALA A 37 1.41 -1.47 -9.88
N VAL A 38 2.42 -0.71 -10.32
CA VAL A 38 2.28 0.72 -10.65
C VAL A 38 1.28 0.92 -11.78
N ARG A 39 1.37 0.13 -12.86
CA ARG A 39 0.38 0.21 -13.95
C ARG A 39 -1.04 -0.03 -13.45
N HIS A 40 -1.23 -1.02 -12.57
CA HIS A 40 -2.54 -1.29 -11.99
C HIS A 40 -3.06 -0.09 -11.18
N GLY A 41 -2.23 0.48 -10.30
CA GLY A 41 -2.58 1.65 -9.51
C GLY A 41 -2.94 2.86 -10.37
N THR A 42 -2.18 3.13 -11.43
CA THR A 42 -2.39 4.29 -12.31
C THR A 42 -3.55 4.14 -13.29
N VAL A 43 -3.77 2.95 -13.84
CA VAL A 43 -4.72 2.75 -14.97
C VAL A 43 -6.04 2.12 -14.53
N ASP A 44 -5.99 1.16 -13.60
CA ASP A 44 -7.16 0.32 -13.32
C ASP A 44 -7.94 0.78 -12.08
N LEU A 45 -7.27 1.46 -11.15
CA LEU A 45 -7.92 1.90 -9.92
C LEU A 45 -8.64 3.24 -10.07
N ASP A 46 -8.32 4.11 -11.04
CA ASP A 46 -8.99 5.40 -11.31
C ASP A 46 -9.22 6.29 -10.06
N ARG A 47 -8.47 6.02 -8.97
CA ARG A 47 -8.78 6.49 -7.60
C ARG A 47 -7.71 7.41 -6.99
N CYS A 48 -6.52 7.50 -7.56
CA CYS A 48 -5.46 8.35 -7.01
C CYS A 48 -4.28 8.46 -7.97
N ASP A 49 -3.78 9.68 -8.15
CA ASP A 49 -2.41 9.95 -8.55
C ASP A 49 -1.40 9.54 -7.46
N ASP A 50 -1.85 9.45 -6.21
CA ASP A 50 -1.02 9.13 -5.05
C ASP A 50 -1.36 7.76 -4.42
N PHE A 51 -0.62 6.71 -4.77
CA PHE A 51 -0.73 5.39 -4.14
C PHE A 51 0.63 4.81 -3.77
N LEU A 52 0.63 3.98 -2.74
CA LEU A 52 1.80 3.25 -2.27
C LEU A 52 1.88 1.87 -2.92
N ILE A 53 3.09 1.34 -3.01
CA ILE A 53 3.35 -0.06 -3.38
C ILE A 53 3.98 -0.75 -2.18
N GLY A 54 3.39 -1.88 -1.77
CA GLY A 54 3.92 -2.75 -0.74
C GLY A 54 4.69 -3.91 -1.36
N ASN A 55 5.91 -4.18 -0.88
CA ASN A 55 6.63 -5.42 -1.16
C ASN A 55 6.20 -6.49 -0.16
N VAL A 56 5.75 -7.64 -0.64
CA VAL A 56 5.31 -8.74 0.22
C VAL A 56 6.08 -10.02 -0.08
N GLN A 57 6.37 -10.77 0.98
CA GLN A 57 6.89 -12.13 0.91
C GLN A 57 5.93 -13.06 1.66
N GLY A 58 5.08 -13.77 0.92
CA GLY A 58 3.97 -14.50 1.54
C GLY A 58 3.01 -13.52 2.20
N ARG A 59 2.79 -13.63 3.51
CA ARG A 59 1.92 -12.72 4.27
C ARG A 59 2.63 -11.49 4.83
N ARG A 60 3.96 -11.44 4.74
CA ARG A 60 4.78 -10.40 5.35
C ARG A 60 4.93 -9.18 4.45
N LEU A 61 4.68 -7.98 4.97
CA LEU A 61 4.96 -6.69 4.31
C LEU A 61 6.40 -6.26 4.63
N THR A 62 7.30 -6.37 3.66
CA THR A 62 8.74 -6.19 3.87
C THR A 62 9.24 -4.78 3.58
N ALA A 63 8.53 -4.01 2.74
CA ALA A 63 8.85 -2.62 2.42
C ALA A 63 7.62 -1.90 1.87
N VAL A 64 7.58 -0.58 2.03
CA VAL A 64 6.59 0.30 1.38
C VAL A 64 7.32 1.40 0.63
N GLN A 65 6.82 1.74 -0.55
CA GLN A 65 7.38 2.79 -1.40
C GLN A 65 6.25 3.58 -2.07
N TRP A 66 6.50 4.85 -2.37
CA TRP A 66 5.53 5.65 -3.10
C TRP A 66 5.74 5.44 -4.59
N MET A 67 4.83 4.72 -5.26
CA MET A 67 5.01 4.32 -6.66
C MET A 67 6.41 3.74 -6.92
N ASN A 68 7.30 4.47 -7.60
CA ASN A 68 8.68 4.09 -7.91
C ASN A 68 9.74 4.76 -7.01
N GLU A 69 9.34 5.56 -6.03
CA GLU A 69 10.20 6.28 -5.10
C GLU A 69 10.31 5.58 -3.74
N CYS A 70 11.54 5.35 -3.28
CA CYS A 70 11.80 4.70 -2.00
C CYS A 70 11.42 5.64 -0.83
N ARG A 71 10.39 5.26 -0.07
CA ARG A 71 9.84 5.99 1.08
C ARG A 71 9.45 4.99 2.17
N ASP A 72 10.37 4.09 2.49
CA ASP A 72 10.12 3.05 3.48
C ASP A 72 10.20 3.66 4.89
N ASP A 73 9.04 4.07 5.40
CA ASP A 73 8.88 4.50 6.80
C ASP A 73 8.40 3.31 7.63
N GLU A 74 9.20 2.94 8.65
CA GLU A 74 8.92 1.75 9.45
C GLU A 74 7.57 1.85 10.16
N ARG A 75 7.20 3.03 10.67
CA ARG A 75 5.95 3.21 11.39
C ARG A 75 4.76 3.10 10.44
N GLU A 76 4.80 3.76 9.30
CA GLU A 76 3.76 3.67 8.26
C GLU A 76 3.60 2.22 7.78
N ARG A 77 4.71 1.50 7.55
CA ARG A 77 4.68 0.08 7.17
C ARG A 77 3.97 -0.77 8.22
N ARG A 78 4.22 -0.56 9.51
CA ARG A 78 3.52 -1.27 10.60
C ARG A 78 2.03 -0.97 10.61
N GLU A 79 1.67 0.30 10.48
CA GLU A 79 0.27 0.74 10.43
C GLU A 79 -0.47 0.14 9.22
N ILE A 80 0.19 0.08 8.06
CA ILE A 80 -0.34 -0.58 6.85
C ILE A 80 -0.50 -2.08 7.07
N ALA A 81 0.51 -2.75 7.63
CA ALA A 81 0.47 -4.20 7.83
C ALA A 81 -0.70 -4.60 8.75
N ASP A 82 -0.88 -3.86 9.86
CA ASP A 82 -2.00 -4.07 10.79
C ASP A 82 -3.36 -3.86 10.11
N GLN A 83 -3.55 -2.73 9.41
CA GLN A 83 -4.82 -2.40 8.76
C GLN A 83 -5.18 -3.37 7.62
N LEU A 84 -4.19 -3.92 6.92
CA LEU A 84 -4.38 -4.85 5.80
C LEU A 84 -4.31 -6.33 6.23
N GLY A 85 -4.08 -6.64 7.50
CA GLY A 85 -3.99 -8.02 8.00
C GLY A 85 -2.77 -8.80 7.50
N LEU A 86 -1.65 -8.10 7.29
CA LEU A 86 -0.35 -8.62 6.88
C LEU A 86 0.59 -8.76 8.10
N ASP A 87 1.62 -9.60 7.96
CA ASP A 87 2.65 -9.78 8.98
C ASP A 87 3.78 -8.72 8.82
N GLU A 88 4.51 -8.40 9.90
CA GLU A 88 5.67 -7.49 9.91
C GLU A 88 7.02 -8.13 9.53
#